data_AF-A0A381RAJ2-F1
#
_entry.id   AF-A0A381RAJ2-F1
#
_cell.length_a   1.000
_cell.length_b   1.000
_cell.length_c   1.000
_cell.angle_alpha   90.00
_cell.angle_beta   90.00
_cell.angle_gamma   90.00
#
_symmetry.space_group_name_H-M   'P 1'
#
loop_
_entity.id
_entity.type
_entity.pdbx_description
1 polymer ?
#
loop_
_entity_poly.entity_id
_entity_poly.type
_entity_poly.pdbx_seq_one_letter_code
_entity_poly.pdbx_strand_id
1 'polypeptide(L)'
;MKFLHVLICLSVGYASTKKEQLIIDFLEARYAGDTLLVKSMLADDFIYGHTPYSGLNITTSYSDGSLTITGFVSEDSVSNKLQVGDKIHEINGETIPNIQLPVKGPAGEVIQLVITKSGDSTFTTDSLELQLIQFSQNTESFLQDIIVYEQQWYDFHLEILNILSRKDQIMIHYHWEGSKTEKGAVYHFYAMELIQRDNNTGLIKSIEGVWSEKQFRDQFK
;
A
#
# COMPACT_ATOMS: atom_id res chain seq x y z
N MET A 1 21.13 -16.60 22.04
CA MET A 1 20.10 -17.65 21.98
C MET A 1 18.76 -17.01 22.24
N LYS A 2 17.94 -16.81 21.21
CA LYS A 2 16.58 -16.25 21.36
C LYS A 2 15.64 -17.40 21.72
N PHE A 3 14.93 -17.29 22.84
CA PHE A 3 14.00 -18.33 23.32
C PHE A 3 12.65 -18.16 22.63
N LEU A 4 12.28 -19.14 21.82
CA LEU A 4 10.94 -19.28 21.25
C LEU A 4 9.95 -19.65 22.37
N HIS A 5 9.04 -18.74 22.70
CA HIS A 5 7.93 -19.02 23.61
C HIS A 5 6.71 -19.34 22.74
N VAL A 6 6.42 -20.63 22.58
CA VAL A 6 5.21 -21.09 21.87
C VAL A 6 4.05 -21.11 22.86
N LEU A 7 3.13 -20.15 22.73
CA LEU A 7 1.84 -20.18 23.43
C LEU A 7 0.87 -21.00 22.56
N ILE A 8 0.54 -22.22 22.98
CA ILE A 8 -0.43 -23.07 22.28
C ILE A 8 -1.83 -22.72 22.78
N CYS A 9 -2.52 -21.84 22.08
CA CYS A 9 -3.96 -21.66 22.22
C CYS A 9 -4.67 -22.71 21.34
N LEU A 10 -5.28 -23.71 21.97
CA LEU A 10 -6.15 -24.68 21.30
C LEU A 10 -7.49 -24.01 20.95
N SER A 11 -7.56 -23.39 19.77
CA SER A 11 -8.85 -23.08 19.14
C SER A 11 -9.33 -24.29 18.34
N VAL A 12 -10.61 -24.61 18.45
CA VAL A 12 -11.26 -25.63 17.60
C VAL A 12 -11.39 -25.01 16.21
N GLY A 13 -10.35 -25.15 15.39
CA GLY A 13 -10.33 -24.65 14.02
C GLY A 13 -11.14 -25.53 13.08
N TYR A 14 -12.01 -24.91 12.28
CA TYR A 14 -12.42 -25.51 11.01
C TYR A 14 -11.13 -25.82 10.22
N ALA A 15 -10.98 -27.07 9.76
CA ALA A 15 -9.81 -27.43 8.96
C ALA A 15 -9.79 -26.58 7.69
N SER A 16 -8.76 -25.75 7.52
CA SER A 16 -8.56 -24.96 6.32
C SER A 16 -8.45 -25.89 5.11
N THR A 17 -9.05 -25.50 3.99
CA THR A 17 -8.82 -26.22 2.74
C THR A 17 -7.36 -26.03 2.31
N LYS A 18 -6.81 -26.94 1.50
CA LYS A 18 -5.45 -26.78 0.94
C LYS A 18 -5.24 -25.42 0.24
N LYS A 19 -6.30 -24.87 -0.35
CA LYS A 19 -6.27 -23.57 -1.02
C LYS A 19 -6.14 -22.42 -0.02
N GLU A 20 -6.87 -22.51 1.08
CA GLU A 20 -6.84 -21.54 2.17
C GLU A 20 -5.50 -21.58 2.90
N GLN A 21 -4.99 -22.78 3.19
CA GLN A 21 -3.68 -22.94 3.82
C GLN A 21 -2.57 -22.31 2.99
N LEU A 22 -2.58 -22.48 1.66
CA LEU A 22 -1.58 -21.85 0.78
C LEU A 22 -1.58 -20.32 0.91
N ILE A 23 -2.76 -19.70 1.09
CA ILE A 23 -2.86 -18.25 1.30
C ILE A 23 -2.36 -17.84 2.68
N ILE A 24 -2.62 -18.66 3.71
CA ILE A 24 -2.10 -18.43 5.05
C ILE A 24 -0.56 -18.50 5.02
N ASP A 25 0.00 -19.54 4.41
CA ASP A 25 1.44 -19.73 4.24
C ASP A 25 2.06 -18.57 3.44
N PHE A 26 1.36 -18.08 2.42
CA PHE A 26 1.77 -16.89 1.66
C PHE A 26 1.85 -15.64 2.54
N LEU A 27 0.84 -15.37 3.38
CA LEU A 27 0.86 -14.23 4.29
C LEU A 27 1.96 -14.35 5.34
N GLU A 28 2.12 -15.53 5.93
CA GLU A 28 3.21 -15.78 6.89
C GLU A 28 4.57 -15.54 6.23
N ALA A 29 4.80 -16.08 5.04
CA ALA A 29 6.04 -15.86 4.29
C ALA A 29 6.26 -14.37 3.94
N ARG A 30 5.21 -13.67 3.52
CA ARG A 30 5.23 -12.22 3.22
C ARG A 30 5.69 -11.42 4.43
N TYR A 31 5.09 -11.65 5.59
CA TYR A 31 5.42 -10.89 6.80
C TYR A 31 6.70 -11.38 7.50
N ALA A 32 7.13 -12.61 7.24
CA ALA A 32 8.41 -13.14 7.71
C ALA A 32 9.61 -12.68 6.86
N GLY A 33 9.39 -12.00 5.74
CA GLY A 33 10.47 -11.57 4.85
C GLY A 33 10.98 -12.65 3.90
N ASP A 34 10.31 -13.80 3.79
CA ASP A 34 10.75 -14.90 2.91
C ASP A 34 10.36 -14.63 1.45
N THR A 35 11.13 -13.72 0.82
CA THR A 35 10.91 -13.31 -0.56
C THR A 35 11.05 -14.45 -1.57
N LEU A 36 11.81 -15.51 -1.27
CA LEU A 36 11.95 -16.66 -2.16
C LEU A 36 10.68 -17.50 -2.17
N LEU A 37 10.14 -17.80 -0.99
CA LEU A 37 8.89 -18.53 -0.87
C LEU A 37 7.72 -17.72 -1.45
N VAL A 38 7.63 -16.43 -1.11
CA VAL A 38 6.63 -15.52 -1.70
C VAL A 38 6.72 -15.55 -3.22
N LYS A 39 7.90 -15.31 -3.80
CA LYS A 39 8.08 -15.31 -5.26
C LYS A 39 7.66 -16.62 -5.91
N SER A 40 7.89 -17.75 -5.25
CA SER A 40 7.48 -19.07 -5.77
C SER A 40 5.97 -19.28 -5.83
N MET A 41 5.20 -18.47 -5.10
CA MET A 41 3.73 -18.52 -5.05
C MET A 41 3.05 -17.51 -6.00
N LEU A 42 3.81 -16.57 -6.57
CA LEU A 42 3.30 -15.54 -7.47
C LEU A 42 3.35 -16.00 -8.94
N ALA A 43 2.38 -15.57 -9.74
CA ALA A 43 2.42 -15.70 -11.19
C ALA A 43 3.44 -14.72 -11.80
N ASP A 44 3.91 -15.00 -13.01
CA ASP A 44 4.87 -14.13 -13.72
C ASP A 44 4.31 -12.73 -14.00
N ASP A 45 2.99 -12.62 -14.24
CA ASP A 45 2.25 -11.38 -14.48
C ASP A 45 1.58 -10.81 -13.22
N PHE A 46 2.12 -11.14 -12.03
CA PHE A 46 1.54 -10.73 -10.76
C PHE A 46 1.45 -9.22 -10.57
N ILE A 47 0.29 -8.77 -10.04
CA ILE A 47 0.04 -7.39 -9.65
C ILE A 47 -0.61 -7.33 -8.26
N TYR A 48 -0.10 -6.47 -7.37
CA TYR A 48 -0.76 -6.08 -6.14
C TYR A 48 -1.33 -4.66 -6.25
N GLY A 49 -2.65 -4.53 -6.27
CA GLY A 49 -3.36 -3.25 -6.22
C GLY A 49 -3.69 -2.87 -4.77
N HIS A 50 -3.15 -1.75 -4.30
CA HIS A 50 -3.47 -1.23 -2.97
C HIS A 50 -4.89 -0.66 -2.92
N THR A 51 -5.38 -0.34 -1.72
CA THR A 51 -6.71 0.29 -1.60
C THR A 51 -6.67 1.71 -2.20
N PRO A 52 -7.57 2.05 -3.16
CA PRO A 52 -7.56 3.35 -3.82
C PRO A 52 -7.79 4.53 -2.88
N TYR A 53 -7.09 5.64 -3.10
CA TYR A 53 -7.26 6.90 -2.35
C TYR A 53 -7.46 8.08 -3.30
N SER A 54 -8.02 9.18 -2.77
CA SER A 54 -8.16 10.43 -3.53
C SER A 54 -6.92 11.31 -3.32
N GLY A 55 -6.31 11.79 -4.41
CA GLY A 55 -5.07 12.58 -4.36
C GLY A 55 -4.67 13.16 -5.72
N LEU A 56 -3.42 13.63 -5.84
CA LEU A 56 -2.90 14.32 -7.04
C LEU A 56 -2.17 13.44 -8.06
N ASN A 57 -2.09 12.13 -7.81
CA ASN A 57 -1.40 11.13 -8.62
C ASN A 57 0.09 11.41 -8.88
N ILE A 58 0.75 12.16 -8.00
CA ILE A 58 2.17 12.52 -8.13
C ILE A 58 2.99 11.95 -6.97
N THR A 59 4.26 11.65 -7.26
CA THR A 59 5.29 11.48 -6.23
C THR A 59 6.17 12.72 -6.20
N THR A 60 6.61 13.11 -5.00
CA THR A 60 7.35 14.36 -4.80
C THR A 60 8.51 14.19 -3.85
N SER A 61 9.57 14.97 -4.06
CA SER A 61 10.61 15.22 -3.06
C SER A 61 10.49 16.65 -2.51
N TYR A 62 10.61 16.79 -1.19
CA TYR A 62 10.63 18.10 -0.56
C TYR A 62 12.06 18.66 -0.53
N SER A 63 12.22 19.88 -1.02
CA SER A 63 13.48 20.62 -0.96
C SER A 63 13.21 22.12 -1.06
N ASP A 64 13.93 22.92 -0.29
CA ASP A 64 13.93 24.38 -0.37
C ASP A 64 12.52 25.01 -0.28
N GLY A 65 11.65 24.47 0.57
CA GLY A 65 10.29 24.98 0.76
C GLY A 65 9.30 24.66 -0.35
N SER A 66 9.67 23.78 -1.29
CA SER A 66 8.83 23.36 -2.42
C SER A 66 8.78 21.84 -2.56
N LEU A 67 7.76 21.32 -3.24
CA LEU A 67 7.68 19.92 -3.66
C LEU A 67 8.09 19.81 -5.13
N THR A 68 9.19 19.12 -5.40
CA THR A 68 9.58 18.78 -6.77
C THR A 68 8.90 17.48 -7.17
N ILE A 69 8.22 17.47 -8.31
CA ILE A 69 7.56 16.27 -8.83
C ILE A 69 8.62 15.31 -9.35
N THR A 70 8.64 14.09 -8.80
CA THR A 70 9.59 13.03 -9.16
C THR A 70 8.98 11.92 -10.00
N GLY A 71 7.65 11.86 -10.10
CA GLY A 71 6.95 10.82 -10.85
C GLY A 71 5.44 10.84 -10.61
N PHE A 72 4.78 9.76 -11.00
CA PHE A 72 3.34 9.56 -10.87
C PHE A 72 3.04 8.23 -10.19
N VAL A 73 1.92 8.14 -9.47
CA VAL A 73 1.57 6.93 -8.69
C VAL A 73 0.96 5.85 -9.58
N SER A 74 0.16 6.24 -10.57
CA SER A 74 -0.35 5.36 -11.63
C SER A 74 -0.22 6.04 -13.01
N GLU A 75 -0.10 5.23 -14.07
CA GLU A 75 -0.02 5.73 -15.46
C GLU A 75 -1.39 6.18 -16.01
N ASP A 76 -2.49 5.84 -15.34
CA ASP A 76 -3.86 6.02 -15.83
C ASP A 76 -4.40 7.47 -15.76
N SER A 77 -3.63 8.44 -15.26
CA SER A 77 -4.11 9.83 -15.17
C SER A 77 -3.99 10.57 -16.51
N VAL A 78 -5.10 10.60 -17.25
CA VAL A 78 -5.26 11.22 -18.59
C VAL A 78 -5.13 12.75 -18.60
N SER A 79 -4.82 13.44 -17.49
CA SER A 79 -4.88 14.92 -17.43
C SER A 79 -3.74 15.61 -16.69
N ASN A 80 -2.51 15.07 -16.73
CA ASN A 80 -1.42 15.73 -16.00
C ASN A 80 -0.90 16.92 -16.79
N LYS A 81 -1.43 18.10 -16.47
CA LYS A 81 -0.77 19.39 -16.75
C LYS A 81 0.59 19.48 -16.07
N LEU A 82 0.85 18.62 -15.08
CA LEU A 82 2.11 18.49 -14.35
C LEU A 82 3.06 17.50 -15.02
N GLN A 83 4.36 17.73 -14.87
CA GLN A 83 5.42 16.85 -15.36
C GLN A 83 6.51 16.67 -14.30
N VAL A 84 7.33 15.63 -14.47
CA VAL A 84 8.53 15.43 -13.65
C VAL A 84 9.44 16.66 -13.75
N GLY A 85 9.89 17.15 -12.59
CA GLY A 85 10.72 18.35 -12.46
C GLY A 85 9.94 19.65 -12.23
N ASP A 86 8.62 19.68 -12.43
CA ASP A 86 7.81 20.81 -11.98
C ASP A 86 7.91 20.94 -10.44
N LYS A 87 7.85 22.18 -9.94
CA LYS A 87 7.89 22.48 -8.51
C LYS A 87 6.56 23.08 -8.06
N ILE A 88 5.99 22.53 -6.99
CA ILE A 88 4.80 23.05 -6.32
C ILE A 88 5.26 23.87 -5.12
N HIS A 89 4.79 25.12 -5.05
CA HIS A 89 5.14 26.08 -4.00
C HIS A 89 3.98 26.34 -3.05
N GLU A 90 2.76 26.31 -3.58
CA GLU A 90 1.54 26.50 -2.80
C GLU A 90 0.42 25.56 -3.25
N ILE A 91 -0.44 25.18 -2.31
CA ILE A 91 -1.67 24.42 -2.55
C ILE A 91 -2.80 25.13 -1.81
N ASN A 92 -3.86 25.49 -2.53
CA ASN A 92 -5.01 26.22 -2.00
C ASN A 92 -4.65 27.51 -1.22
N GLY A 93 -3.60 28.21 -1.66
CA GLY A 93 -3.12 29.46 -1.06
C GLY A 93 -2.25 29.29 0.19
N GLU A 94 -1.92 28.05 0.58
CA GLU A 94 -0.97 27.76 1.64
C GLU A 94 0.37 27.30 1.06
N THR A 95 1.48 27.73 1.66
CA THR A 95 2.82 27.31 1.25
C THR A 95 3.15 25.89 1.72
N ILE A 96 3.91 25.13 0.92
CA ILE A 96 4.22 23.71 1.20
C ILE A 96 4.65 23.42 2.65
N PRO A 97 5.52 24.21 3.31
CA PRO A 97 5.95 23.90 4.68
C PRO A 97 4.82 23.85 5.71
N ASN A 98 3.67 24.47 5.40
CA ASN A 98 2.51 24.54 6.29
C ASN A 98 1.42 23.53 5.93
N ILE A 99 1.56 22.80 4.81
CA ILE A 99 0.56 21.86 4.34
C ILE A 99 0.84 20.46 4.89
N GLN A 100 -0.20 19.80 5.38
CA GLN A 100 -0.13 18.38 5.71
C GLN A 100 -0.17 17.54 4.42
N LEU A 101 0.90 16.80 4.17
CA LEU A 101 0.99 15.85 3.05
C LEU A 101 0.67 14.42 3.48
N PRO A 102 0.15 13.57 2.57
CA PRO A 102 -0.27 13.88 1.20
C PRO A 102 -1.53 14.77 1.17
N VAL A 103 -1.76 15.49 0.07
CA VAL A 103 -3.01 16.24 -0.16
C VAL A 103 -4.18 15.27 -0.23
N LYS A 104 -5.25 15.56 0.50
CA LYS A 104 -6.45 14.72 0.61
C LYS A 104 -7.70 15.56 0.36
N GLY A 105 -8.77 14.89 -0.04
CA GLY A 105 -10.08 15.50 -0.26
C GLY A 105 -10.99 14.58 -1.08
N PRO A 106 -12.28 14.87 -1.22
CA PRO A 106 -13.16 14.15 -2.14
C PRO A 106 -12.61 14.10 -3.57
N ALA A 107 -12.83 12.96 -4.24
CA ALA A 107 -12.51 12.85 -5.66
C ALA A 107 -13.32 13.88 -6.46
N GLY A 108 -12.66 14.53 -7.43
CA GLY A 108 -13.22 15.65 -8.21
C GLY A 108 -13.09 17.01 -7.52
N GLU A 109 -12.56 17.10 -6.29
CA GLU A 109 -12.28 18.40 -5.68
C GLU A 109 -11.21 19.14 -6.49
N VAL A 110 -11.49 20.38 -6.86
CA VAL A 110 -10.54 21.24 -7.55
C VAL A 110 -9.62 21.89 -6.54
N ILE A 111 -8.33 21.58 -6.63
CA ILE A 111 -7.29 22.27 -5.89
C ILE A 111 -6.58 23.30 -6.78
N GLN A 112 -6.15 24.40 -6.17
CA GLN A 112 -5.32 25.41 -6.81
C GLN A 112 -3.86 25.20 -6.45
N LEU A 113 -2.98 25.27 -7.43
CA LEU A 113 -1.55 25.11 -7.25
C LEU A 113 -0.83 26.38 -7.73
N VAL A 114 0.19 26.79 -7.00
CA VAL A 114 1.21 27.70 -7.53
C VAL A 114 2.44 26.87 -7.85
N ILE A 115 2.82 26.83 -9.14
CA ILE A 115 3.88 25.97 -9.64
C ILE A 115 4.90 26.73 -10.49
N THR A 116 6.12 26.21 -10.56
CA THR A 116 7.11 26.56 -11.57
C THR A 116 7.35 25.36 -12.46
N LYS A 117 7.27 25.55 -13.78
CA LYS A 117 7.54 24.48 -14.74
C LYS A 117 9.02 24.11 -14.77
N SER A 118 9.31 22.85 -15.02
CA SER A 118 10.69 22.40 -15.23
C SER A 118 11.38 23.24 -16.31
N GLY A 119 12.55 23.81 -16.00
CA GLY A 119 13.29 24.71 -16.90
C GLY A 119 12.78 26.16 -16.95
N ASP A 120 11.73 26.49 -16.19
CA ASP A 120 11.20 27.84 -16.02
C ASP A 120 11.57 28.39 -14.63
N SER A 121 11.44 29.70 -14.45
CA SER A 121 11.58 30.42 -13.19
C SER A 121 10.33 31.22 -12.82
N THR A 122 9.32 31.26 -13.69
CA THR A 122 8.07 31.98 -13.44
C THR A 122 7.10 31.14 -12.62
N PHE A 123 6.36 31.81 -11.73
CA PHE A 123 5.25 31.20 -11.03
C PHE A 123 4.01 31.22 -11.92
N THR A 124 3.31 30.09 -11.96
CA THR A 124 2.05 29.92 -12.67
C THR A 124 1.03 29.34 -11.72
N THR A 125 -0.22 29.80 -11.85
CA THR A 125 -1.34 29.21 -11.12
C THR A 125 -2.01 28.19 -12.02
N ASP A 126 -2.24 27.00 -11.50
CA ASP A 126 -2.97 25.95 -12.19
C ASP A 126 -4.04 25.36 -11.25
N SER A 127 -5.02 24.69 -11.84
CA SER A 127 -6.05 23.98 -11.11
C SER A 127 -6.12 22.53 -11.56
N LEU A 128 -6.18 21.62 -10.59
CA LEU A 128 -6.26 20.18 -10.81
C LEU A 128 -7.38 19.58 -9.96
N GLU A 129 -8.03 18.56 -10.50
CA GLU A 129 -8.99 17.76 -9.76
C GLU A 129 -8.27 16.64 -9.01
N LEU A 130 -8.65 16.40 -7.76
CA LEU A 130 -8.23 15.19 -7.05
C LEU A 130 -8.80 13.96 -7.74
N GLN A 131 -7.96 12.98 -7.99
CA GLN A 131 -8.29 11.75 -8.71
C GLN A 131 -8.35 10.57 -7.76
N LEU A 132 -9.20 9.60 -8.08
CA LEU A 132 -9.16 8.30 -7.44
C LEU A 132 -7.95 7.53 -8.00
N ILE A 133 -6.96 7.28 -7.16
CA ILE A 133 -5.66 6.70 -7.51
C ILE A 133 -5.51 5.36 -6.82
N GLN A 134 -5.08 4.37 -7.59
CA GLN A 134 -4.70 3.07 -7.05
C GLN A 134 -3.21 2.84 -7.30
N PHE A 135 -2.43 2.79 -6.24
CA PHE A 135 -1.03 2.37 -6.34
C PHE A 135 -0.98 0.86 -6.62
N SER A 136 -0.20 0.45 -7.60
CA SER A 136 -0.02 -0.94 -7.97
C SER A 136 1.45 -1.34 -7.97
N GLN A 137 1.73 -2.57 -7.56
CA GLN A 137 3.07 -3.14 -7.54
C GLN A 137 3.13 -4.37 -8.45
N ASN A 138 4.21 -4.47 -9.21
CA ASN A 138 4.61 -5.72 -9.85
C ASN A 138 5.38 -6.60 -8.85
N THR A 139 5.74 -7.81 -9.27
CA THR A 139 6.52 -8.75 -8.44
C THR A 139 7.78 -8.14 -7.83
N GLU A 140 8.58 -7.38 -8.59
CA GLU A 140 9.85 -6.82 -8.10
C GLU A 140 9.63 -5.78 -6.99
N SER A 141 8.79 -4.79 -7.25
CA SER A 141 8.46 -3.75 -6.26
C SER A 141 7.75 -4.33 -5.02
N PHE A 142 6.89 -5.33 -5.20
CA PHE A 142 6.23 -6.02 -4.08
C PHE A 142 7.23 -6.77 -3.19
N LEU A 143 8.18 -7.50 -3.78
CA LEU A 143 9.22 -8.20 -3.01
C LEU A 143 10.18 -7.22 -2.34
N GLN A 144 10.46 -6.08 -2.96
CA GLN A 144 11.28 -5.02 -2.35
C GLN A 144 10.62 -4.45 -1.09
N ASP A 145 9.30 -4.24 -1.10
CA ASP A 145 8.56 -3.80 0.09
C ASP A 145 8.59 -4.83 1.22
N ILE A 146 8.58 -6.13 0.90
CA ILE A 146 8.72 -7.20 1.89
C ILE A 146 10.09 -7.13 2.58
N ILE A 147 11.16 -6.85 1.84
CA ILE A 147 12.51 -6.66 2.40
C ILE A 147 12.56 -5.44 3.32
N VAL A 148 12.00 -4.30 2.86
CA VAL A 148 11.95 -3.07 3.67
C VAL A 148 11.14 -3.30 4.95
N TYR A 149 10.04 -4.05 4.85
CA TYR A 149 9.24 -4.44 5.99
C TYR A 149 10.04 -5.30 6.98
N GLU A 150 10.71 -6.37 6.52
CA GLU A 150 11.50 -7.27 7.37
C GLU A 150 12.59 -6.51 8.16
N GLN A 151 13.24 -5.54 7.54
CA GLN A 151 14.24 -4.70 8.19
C GLN A 151 13.68 -3.79 9.29
N GLN A 152 12.38 -3.49 9.27
CA GLN A 152 11.74 -2.56 10.19
C GLN A 152 11.19 -3.24 11.45
N TRP A 153 10.77 -4.51 11.37
CA TRP A 153 10.01 -5.17 12.43
C TRP A 153 10.85 -6.21 13.17
N TYR A 154 10.86 -6.13 14.49
CA TYR A 154 11.54 -7.10 15.34
C TYR A 154 10.75 -8.41 15.45
N ASP A 155 9.42 -8.27 15.62
CA ASP A 155 8.46 -9.38 15.68
C ASP A 155 7.14 -8.97 15.04
N PHE A 156 6.37 -10.00 14.66
CA PHE A 156 4.99 -9.84 14.21
C PHE A 156 4.16 -11.07 14.59
N HIS A 157 2.84 -10.89 14.60
CA HIS A 157 1.86 -11.95 14.70
C HIS A 157 0.70 -11.67 13.73
N LEU A 158 0.18 -12.73 13.15
CA LEU A 158 -0.97 -12.71 12.25
C LEU A 158 -2.09 -13.57 12.85
N GLU A 159 -3.27 -12.98 12.92
CA GLU A 159 -4.50 -13.69 13.28
C GLU A 159 -5.45 -13.65 12.08
N ILE A 160 -5.76 -14.82 11.52
CA ILE A 160 -6.73 -14.94 10.43
C ILE A 160 -8.14 -14.93 11.02
N LEU A 161 -8.87 -13.86 10.75
CA LEU A 161 -10.21 -13.63 11.30
C LEU A 161 -11.29 -14.30 10.43
N ASN A 162 -11.12 -14.27 9.11
CA ASN A 162 -12.03 -14.93 8.18
C ASN A 162 -11.35 -15.24 6.85
N ILE A 163 -11.80 -16.31 6.20
CA ILE A 163 -11.42 -16.66 4.83
C ILE A 163 -12.65 -17.14 4.05
N LEU A 164 -12.87 -16.55 2.88
CA LEU A 164 -13.95 -16.93 1.97
C LEU A 164 -13.35 -17.38 0.66
N SER A 165 -13.49 -18.67 0.36
CA SER A 165 -12.91 -19.29 -0.82
C SER A 165 -13.97 -19.59 -1.88
N ARG A 166 -13.75 -19.09 -3.09
CA ARG A 166 -14.41 -19.52 -4.33
C ARG A 166 -13.37 -20.18 -5.24
N LYS A 167 -13.77 -20.62 -6.43
CA LYS A 167 -12.93 -21.49 -7.29
C LYS A 167 -11.50 -20.95 -7.48
N ASP A 168 -11.39 -19.68 -7.85
CA ASP A 168 -10.17 -18.95 -8.23
C ASP A 168 -9.98 -17.64 -7.47
N GLN A 169 -10.84 -17.38 -6.48
CA GLN A 169 -10.81 -16.16 -5.68
C GLN A 169 -10.87 -16.51 -4.20
N ILE A 170 -10.03 -15.86 -3.41
CA ILE A 170 -10.00 -16.00 -1.96
C ILE A 170 -10.04 -14.60 -1.37
N MET A 171 -11.05 -14.32 -0.55
CA MET A 171 -11.05 -13.13 0.28
C MET A 171 -10.53 -13.51 1.66
N ILE A 172 -9.55 -12.77 2.17
CA ILE A 172 -8.97 -12.98 3.48
C ILE A 172 -9.11 -11.71 4.33
N HIS A 173 -9.51 -11.89 5.59
CA HIS A 173 -9.56 -10.84 6.60
C HIS A 173 -8.66 -11.26 7.75
N TYR A 174 -7.68 -10.43 8.09
CA TYR A 174 -6.71 -10.73 9.13
C TYR A 174 -6.39 -9.51 9.98
N HIS A 175 -6.04 -9.78 11.23
CA HIS A 175 -5.42 -8.83 12.14
C HIS A 175 -3.91 -9.07 12.15
N TRP A 176 -3.15 -7.99 12.03
CA TRP A 176 -1.71 -8.01 12.12
C TRP A 176 -1.31 -7.18 13.34
N GLU A 177 -0.32 -7.68 14.10
CA GLU A 177 0.35 -6.93 15.15
C GLU A 177 1.86 -7.13 15.11
N GLY A 178 2.62 -6.16 15.60
CA GLY A 178 4.09 -6.27 15.67
C GLY A 178 4.78 -5.10 16.37
N SER A 179 6.04 -5.30 16.71
CA SER A 179 6.89 -4.30 17.36
C SER A 179 8.17 -4.07 16.58
N LYS A 180 8.68 -2.82 16.61
CA LYS A 180 9.96 -2.45 16.00
C LYS A 180 11.17 -2.84 16.85
N THR A 181 10.95 -3.11 18.14
CA THR A 181 12.01 -3.46 19.10
C THR A 181 11.51 -4.50 20.09
N GLU A 182 12.43 -5.23 20.72
CA GLU A 182 12.08 -6.16 21.80
C GLU A 182 11.35 -5.42 22.93
N LYS A 183 10.13 -5.86 23.27
CA LYS A 183 9.23 -5.23 24.28
C LYS A 183 8.87 -3.76 23.98
N GLY A 184 8.88 -3.37 22.71
CA GLY A 184 8.48 -2.04 22.25
C GLY A 184 6.96 -1.83 22.24
N ALA A 185 6.55 -0.67 21.75
CA ALA A 185 5.14 -0.40 21.47
C ALA A 185 4.64 -1.34 20.37
N VAL A 186 3.47 -1.95 20.61
CA VAL A 186 2.80 -2.83 19.65
C VAL A 186 1.95 -1.99 18.72
N TYR A 187 2.18 -2.15 17.43
CA TYR A 187 1.37 -1.58 16.37
C TYR A 187 0.40 -2.66 15.89
N HIS A 188 -0.81 -2.25 15.50
CA HIS A 188 -1.82 -3.16 14.98
C HIS A 188 -2.50 -2.57 13.75
N PHE A 189 -2.96 -3.44 12.85
CA PHE A 189 -3.93 -3.08 11.83
C PHE A 189 -4.78 -4.29 11.42
N TYR A 190 -5.91 -3.98 10.81
CA TYR A 190 -6.79 -4.95 10.18
C TYR A 190 -6.71 -4.75 8.68
N ALA A 191 -6.68 -5.85 7.93
CA ALA A 191 -6.64 -5.82 6.47
C ALA A 191 -7.61 -6.82 5.88
N MET A 192 -8.20 -6.43 4.74
CA MET A 192 -8.98 -7.31 3.89
C MET A 192 -8.38 -7.29 2.49
N GLU A 193 -8.06 -8.48 1.97
CA GLU A 193 -7.47 -8.66 0.66
C GLU A 193 -8.29 -9.65 -0.17
N LEU A 194 -8.52 -9.31 -1.43
CA LEU A 194 -9.06 -10.23 -2.43
C LEU A 194 -7.92 -10.77 -3.28
N ILE A 195 -7.70 -12.08 -3.22
CA ILE A 195 -6.62 -12.78 -3.90
C ILE A 195 -7.19 -13.57 -5.07
N GLN A 196 -6.76 -13.24 -6.27
CA GLN A 196 -7.09 -13.99 -7.48
C GLN A 196 -5.97 -14.94 -7.84
N ARG A 197 -6.34 -16.15 -8.24
CA ARG A 197 -5.39 -17.23 -8.58
C ARG A 197 -5.54 -17.64 -10.03
N ASP A 198 -4.44 -18.00 -10.66
CA ASP A 198 -4.48 -18.62 -11.97
C ASP A 198 -5.16 -19.99 -11.88
N ASN A 199 -6.15 -20.22 -12.75
CA ASN A 199 -6.95 -21.43 -12.74
C ASN A 199 -6.16 -22.70 -13.11
N ASN A 200 -5.05 -22.56 -13.84
CA ASN A 200 -4.25 -23.68 -14.34
C ASN A 200 -3.09 -24.00 -13.39
N THR A 201 -2.34 -22.98 -12.96
CA THR A 201 -1.14 -23.14 -12.13
C THR A 201 -1.46 -23.08 -10.63
N GLY A 202 -2.56 -22.42 -10.27
CA GLY A 202 -2.92 -22.14 -8.88
C GLY A 202 -2.06 -21.05 -8.23
N LEU A 203 -1.16 -20.41 -8.96
CA LEU A 203 -0.34 -19.30 -8.46
C LEU A 203 -1.19 -18.05 -8.22
N ILE A 204 -0.72 -17.17 -7.34
CA ILE A 204 -1.36 -15.89 -7.05
C ILE A 204 -1.12 -14.96 -8.23
N LYS A 205 -2.20 -14.61 -8.93
CA LYS A 205 -2.18 -13.73 -10.08
C LYS A 205 -2.34 -12.27 -9.69
N SER A 206 -3.22 -11.98 -8.75
CA SER A 206 -3.35 -10.63 -8.23
C SER A 206 -3.83 -10.61 -6.79
N ILE A 207 -3.52 -9.52 -6.12
CA ILE A 207 -4.06 -9.18 -4.81
C ILE A 207 -4.67 -7.78 -4.93
N GLU A 208 -5.85 -7.60 -4.38
CA GLU A 208 -6.51 -6.30 -4.25
C GLU A 208 -6.71 -6.01 -2.76
N GLY A 209 -6.07 -4.97 -2.26
CA GLY A 209 -6.32 -4.45 -0.92
C GLY A 209 -7.69 -3.76 -0.91
N VAL A 210 -8.66 -4.34 -0.22
CA VAL A 210 -10.06 -3.87 -0.28
C VAL A 210 -10.31 -2.76 0.74
N TRP A 211 -9.61 -2.76 1.87
CA TRP A 211 -9.93 -1.87 2.97
C TRP A 211 -8.77 -1.68 3.96
N SER A 212 -8.62 -0.46 4.48
CA SER A 212 -7.94 -0.19 5.75
C SER A 212 -8.70 0.84 6.58
N GLU A 213 -8.89 0.58 7.88
CA GLU A 213 -9.53 1.53 8.82
C GLU A 213 -8.82 2.88 8.82
N LYS A 214 -7.49 2.83 8.74
CA LYS A 214 -6.63 4.01 8.68
C LYS A 214 -7.04 4.91 7.53
N GLN A 215 -7.19 4.38 6.33
CA GLN A 215 -7.56 5.16 5.16
C GLN A 215 -8.95 5.76 5.28
N PHE A 216 -9.91 5.03 5.85
CA PHE A 216 -11.24 5.59 6.12
C PHE A 216 -11.17 6.74 7.13
N ARG A 217 -10.50 6.55 8.27
CA ARG A 217 -10.34 7.59 9.30
C ARG A 217 -9.56 8.80 8.80
N ASP A 218 -8.58 8.57 7.94
CA ASP A 218 -7.76 9.61 7.32
C ASP A 218 -8.55 10.49 6.34
N GLN A 219 -9.80 10.15 5.99
CA GLN A 219 -10.71 11.03 5.23
C GLN A 219 -11.44 12.06 6.10
N PHE A 220 -11.46 11.89 7.42
CA PHE A 220 -12.19 12.77 8.36
C PHE A 220 -11.27 13.64 9.22
N LYS A 221 -9.96 13.56 9.01
CA LYS A 221 -8.94 14.38 9.67
C LYS A 221 -8.42 15.39 8.67
#